data_AF-A0A7Y3GLF0-F1
#
_entry.id   AF-A0A7Y3GLF0-F1
#
_cell.length_a   1.000
_cell.length_b   1.000
_cell.length_c   1.000
_cell.angle_alpha   90.00
_cell.angle_beta   90.00
_cell.angle_gamma   90.00
#
_symmetry.space_group_name_H-M   'P 1'
#
loop_
_entity.id
_entity.type
_entity.pdbx_description
1 polymer ?
#
loop_
_entity_poly.entity_id
_entity_poly.type
_entity_poly.pdbx_seq_one_letter_code
_entity_poly.pdbx_strand_id
1 'polypeptide(L)'
;MENEAESGTWVITLYIDSGQDETNHYNGYSFTFNSNGTLTADDGNMTINGSWSVTDSSNSSDDSSSDDDIDFNILFSSPADFAELTDDWDVVQHSSTRIELIDVSGGNGGTDNLVFERN
;
A
#
# COMPACT_ATOMS: atom_id res chain seq x y z
N MET A 1 6.22 -6.85 -8.60
CA MET A 1 5.35 -5.95 -7.86
C MET A 1 4.56 -4.95 -8.70
N GLU A 2 5.18 -4.00 -9.42
CA GLU A 2 4.44 -2.92 -10.13
C GLU A 2 3.34 -3.44 -11.06
N ASN A 3 3.68 -4.38 -11.97
CA ASN A 3 2.72 -5.04 -12.85
C ASN A 3 1.58 -5.78 -12.11
N GLU A 4 1.82 -6.22 -10.87
CA GLU A 4 0.83 -6.92 -10.06
C GLU A 4 -0.15 -5.91 -9.46
N ALA A 5 0.36 -4.83 -8.86
CA ALA A 5 -0.45 -3.74 -8.33
C ALA A 5 -1.34 -3.10 -9.41
N GLU A 6 -0.80 -2.90 -10.62
CA GLU A 6 -1.54 -2.36 -11.77
C GLU A 6 -2.60 -3.33 -12.32
N SER A 7 -2.60 -4.59 -11.89
CA SER A 7 -3.49 -5.63 -12.42
C SER A 7 -4.85 -5.62 -11.73
N GLY A 8 -5.71 -4.71 -12.16
CA GLY A 8 -7.12 -4.64 -11.75
C GLY A 8 -7.35 -3.72 -10.57
N THR A 9 -8.40 -4.02 -9.80
CA THR A 9 -8.81 -3.21 -8.64
C THR A 9 -8.63 -3.99 -7.34
N TRP A 10 -8.27 -3.27 -6.30
CA TRP A 10 -7.93 -3.81 -4.99
C TRP A 10 -8.87 -3.27 -3.93
N VAL A 11 -9.02 -3.99 -2.82
CA VAL A 11 -9.73 -3.54 -1.63
C VAL A 11 -8.82 -3.68 -0.42
N ILE A 12 -8.88 -2.73 0.50
CA ILE A 12 -8.21 -2.87 1.79
C ILE A 12 -9.02 -3.86 2.64
N THR A 13 -8.37 -4.93 3.08
CA THR A 13 -8.98 -5.97 3.93
C THR A 13 -8.45 -5.93 5.36
N LEU A 14 -7.34 -5.22 5.58
CA LEU A 14 -6.77 -4.93 6.89
C LEU A 14 -6.03 -3.60 6.82
N TYR A 15 -6.30 -2.72 7.77
CA TYR A 15 -5.43 -1.61 8.12
C TYR A 15 -5.33 -1.51 9.65
N ILE A 16 -4.14 -1.79 10.18
CA ILE A 16 -3.80 -1.60 11.59
C ILE A 16 -2.85 -0.41 11.68
N ASP A 17 -3.23 0.63 12.40
CA ASP A 17 -2.36 1.76 12.75
C ASP A 17 -2.02 1.67 14.24
N SER A 18 -0.76 1.35 14.54
CA SER A 18 -0.22 1.33 15.90
C SER A 18 -1.08 0.49 16.87
N GLY A 19 -1.62 -0.62 16.37
CA GLY A 19 -2.48 -1.55 17.10
C GLY A 19 -3.97 -1.18 17.16
N GLN A 20 -4.42 -0.12 16.49
CA GLN A 20 -5.84 0.17 16.26
C GLN A 20 -6.27 -0.35 14.89
N ASP A 21 -7.43 -1.00 14.83
CA ASP A 21 -8.01 -1.48 13.57
C ASP A 21 -8.87 -0.39 12.94
N GLU A 22 -8.33 0.23 11.90
CA GLU A 22 -8.92 1.35 11.17
C GLU A 22 -9.47 0.91 9.79
N THR A 23 -9.52 -0.41 9.54
CA THR A 23 -10.00 -0.99 8.26
C THR A 23 -11.36 -0.44 7.81
N ASN A 24 -12.22 -0.10 8.78
CA ASN A 24 -13.58 0.36 8.50
C ASN A 24 -13.66 1.67 7.71
N HIS A 25 -12.61 2.49 7.74
CA HIS A 25 -12.53 3.75 6.98
C HIS A 25 -12.55 3.54 5.46
N TYR A 26 -12.11 2.37 4.99
CA TYR A 26 -11.95 2.08 3.57
C TYR A 26 -13.02 1.12 3.01
N ASN A 27 -14.02 0.77 3.81
CA ASN A 27 -15.11 -0.10 3.38
C ASN A 27 -15.85 0.47 2.17
N GLY A 28 -15.90 -0.30 1.09
CA GLY A 28 -16.58 0.08 -0.16
C GLY A 28 -15.68 0.78 -1.19
N TYR A 29 -14.46 1.18 -0.81
CA TYR A 29 -13.50 1.74 -1.76
C TYR A 29 -12.82 0.65 -2.59
N SER A 30 -12.72 0.88 -3.89
CA SER A 30 -11.87 0.15 -4.82
C SER A 30 -10.65 0.98 -5.18
N PHE A 31 -9.47 0.41 -4.99
CA PHE A 31 -8.17 1.03 -5.25
C PHE A 31 -7.64 0.61 -6.62
N THR A 32 -7.15 1.58 -7.40
CA THR A 32 -6.55 1.38 -8.72
C THR A 32 -5.18 2.03 -8.77
N PHE A 33 -4.15 1.20 -8.93
CA PHE A 33 -2.76 1.61 -9.14
C PHE A 33 -2.53 1.79 -10.64
N ASN A 34 -2.35 3.03 -11.10
CA ASN A 34 -2.19 3.33 -12.52
C ASN A 34 -0.71 3.47 -12.90
N SER A 35 -0.35 3.06 -14.11
CA SER A 35 1.03 3.06 -14.62
C SER A 35 1.67 4.44 -14.85
N ASN A 36 0.93 5.51 -14.61
CA ASN A 36 1.44 6.88 -14.59
C ASN A 36 1.81 7.33 -13.16
N GLY A 37 1.77 6.42 -12.18
CA GLY A 37 2.02 6.69 -10.76
C GLY A 37 0.81 7.26 -10.00
N THR A 38 -0.39 7.33 -10.59
CA THR A 38 -1.58 7.79 -9.86
C THR A 38 -2.28 6.63 -9.15
N LEU A 39 -2.62 6.82 -7.88
CA LEU A 39 -3.44 5.89 -7.10
C LEU A 39 -4.84 6.50 -6.94
N THR A 40 -5.86 5.75 -7.29
CA THR A 40 -7.25 6.19 -7.16
C THR A 40 -8.02 5.27 -6.24
N ALA A 41 -8.70 5.82 -5.25
CA ALA A 41 -9.68 5.11 -4.43
C ALA A 41 -11.08 5.63 -4.75
N ASP A 42 -12.00 4.74 -5.13
CA ASP A 42 -13.35 5.10 -5.53
C ASP A 42 -14.40 4.19 -4.89
N ASP A 43 -15.42 4.75 -4.27
CA ASP A 43 -16.57 4.02 -3.68
C ASP A 43 -17.85 4.13 -4.52
N GLY A 44 -17.75 4.67 -5.74
CA GLY A 44 -18.87 4.99 -6.63
C GLY A 44 -19.54 6.35 -6.37
N ASN A 45 -19.24 7.00 -5.24
CA ASN A 45 -19.78 8.29 -4.84
C ASN A 45 -18.70 9.38 -4.77
N MET A 46 -17.50 9.02 -4.32
CA MET A 46 -16.35 9.88 -4.14
C MET A 46 -15.09 9.19 -4.68
N THR A 47 -14.31 9.97 -5.42
CA THR A 47 -13.00 9.57 -5.92
C THR A 47 -11.92 10.33 -5.17
N ILE A 48 -10.98 9.62 -4.55
CA ILE A 48 -9.82 10.18 -3.85
C ILE A 48 -8.58 9.83 -4.67
N ASN A 49 -7.78 10.86 -4.96
CA ASN A 49 -6.58 10.71 -5.77
C ASN A 49 -5.33 10.88 -4.91
N GLY A 50 -4.41 9.95 -5.08
CA GLY A 50 -3.07 9.95 -4.52
C GLY A 50 -2.05 9.60 -5.60
N SER A 51 -0.85 9.29 -5.16
CA SER A 51 0.20 8.71 -5.98
C SER A 51 0.77 7.46 -5.33
N TRP A 52 1.41 6.64 -6.14
CA TRP A 52 2.11 5.46 -5.68
C TRP A 52 3.35 5.22 -6.53
N SER A 53 4.30 4.47 -5.99
CA SER A 53 5.44 3.96 -6.73
C SER A 53 6.05 2.76 -6.01
N VAL A 54 6.67 1.87 -6.76
CA VAL A 54 7.54 0.83 -6.20
C VAL A 54 8.99 1.26 -6.41
N THR A 55 9.76 1.30 -5.33
CA THR A 55 11.21 1.48 -5.38
C THR A 55 11.91 0.20 -4.98
N ASP A 56 13.04 -0.08 -5.63
CA ASP A 56 13.89 -1.21 -5.31
C ASP A 56 15.26 -0.64 -4.97
N SER A 57 15.66 -0.79 -3.72
CA SER A 57 16.90 -0.24 -3.19
C SER A 57 18.11 -1.17 -3.35
N SER A 58 17.94 -2.33 -4.00
CA SER A 58 18.99 -3.33 -4.24
C SER A 58 20.08 -2.82 -5.20
N ASN A 59 21.02 -2.03 -4.69
CA ASN A 59 22.27 -1.68 -5.38
C ASN A 59 23.31 -2.82 -5.30
N SER A 60 22.91 -4.07 -5.50
CA SER A 60 23.75 -5.23 -5.28
C SER A 60 23.69 -6.20 -6.45
N SER A 61 24.83 -6.36 -7.12
CA SER A 61 25.08 -7.41 -8.12
C SER A 61 25.17 -8.81 -7.51
N ASP A 62 24.41 -9.08 -6.45
CA ASP A 62 24.38 -10.35 -5.73
C ASP A 62 22.94 -10.87 -5.76
N ASP A 63 22.77 -12.09 -6.27
CA ASP A 63 21.52 -12.75 -6.69
C ASP A 63 20.56 -13.12 -5.52
N SER A 64 20.46 -12.30 -4.46
CA SER A 64 19.48 -12.53 -3.40
C SER A 64 18.16 -11.87 -3.76
N SER A 65 17.23 -12.72 -4.22
CA SER A 65 15.86 -12.40 -4.59
C SER A 65 14.98 -12.22 -3.34
N SER A 66 15.42 -11.38 -2.42
CA SER A 66 14.70 -11.04 -1.19
C SER A 66 13.85 -9.81 -1.46
N ASP A 67 12.53 -9.94 -1.34
CA ASP A 67 11.56 -8.83 -1.42
C ASP A 67 11.78 -7.76 -0.33
N ASP A 68 12.72 -8.01 0.60
CA ASP A 68 13.15 -7.13 1.71
C ASP A 68 13.73 -5.77 1.24
N ASP A 69 14.08 -5.60 -0.03
CA ASP A 69 14.63 -4.35 -0.58
C ASP A 69 13.60 -3.52 -1.38
N ILE A 70 12.33 -3.96 -1.43
CA ILE A 70 11.25 -3.32 -2.18
C ILE A 70 10.43 -2.41 -1.25
N ASP A 71 10.36 -1.12 -1.58
CA ASP A 71 9.47 -0.17 -0.91
C ASP A 71 8.22 0.09 -1.76
N PHE A 72 7.04 -0.02 -1.14
CA PHE A 72 5.75 0.29 -1.72
C PHE A 72 5.26 1.65 -1.23
N ASN A 73 5.59 2.69 -1.99
CA ASN A 73 5.28 4.06 -1.61
C ASN A 73 3.82 4.39 -1.92
N ILE A 74 3.09 4.91 -0.93
CA ILE A 74 1.74 5.44 -1.07
C ILE A 74 1.73 6.89 -0.60
N LEU A 75 1.01 7.76 -1.31
CA LEU A 75 0.81 9.14 -0.92
C LEU A 75 -0.62 9.60 -1.18
N PHE A 76 -1.33 9.94 -0.12
CA PHE A 76 -2.56 10.71 -0.16
C PHE A 76 -2.40 11.97 0.69
N SER A 77 -2.87 13.11 0.19
CA SER A 77 -2.79 14.38 0.94
C SER A 77 -4.00 14.65 1.82
N SER A 78 -5.16 14.07 1.47
CA SER A 78 -6.45 14.23 2.15
C SER A 78 -7.47 13.25 1.57
N PRO A 79 -8.59 12.95 2.27
CA PRO A 79 -8.92 13.33 3.66
C PRO A 79 -7.99 12.66 4.68
N ALA A 80 -8.13 13.00 5.98
CA ALA A 80 -7.23 12.56 7.05
C ALA A 80 -7.03 11.04 7.05
N ASP A 81 -8.12 10.28 7.02
CA ASP A 81 -8.10 8.81 7.01
C ASP A 81 -7.33 8.23 5.80
N PHE A 82 -7.28 8.93 4.67
CA PHE A 82 -6.46 8.50 3.53
C PHE A 82 -5.01 8.95 3.65
N ALA A 83 -4.76 10.12 4.25
CA ALA A 83 -3.42 10.59 4.52
C ALA A 83 -2.65 9.66 5.47
N GLU A 84 -3.35 8.93 6.35
CA GLU A 84 -2.79 7.89 7.22
C GLU A 84 -2.18 6.71 6.43
N LEU A 85 -2.64 6.42 5.20
CA LEU A 85 -2.02 5.41 4.34
C LEU A 85 -0.69 5.85 3.72
N THR A 86 -0.27 7.11 3.92
CA THR A 86 0.93 7.68 3.28
C THR A 86 2.17 7.18 4.00
N ASP A 87 2.92 6.30 3.33
CA ASP A 87 4.19 5.81 3.83
C ASP A 87 5.07 5.21 2.72
N ASP A 88 6.33 4.94 3.05
CA ASP A 88 7.26 4.09 2.29
C ASP A 88 7.24 2.65 2.82
N TRP A 89 6.11 1.97 2.62
CA TRP A 89 5.84 0.65 3.19
C TRP A 89 6.83 -0.45 2.77
N ASP A 90 7.26 -1.27 3.72
CA ASP A 90 7.99 -2.52 3.46
C ASP A 90 7.03 -3.61 2.95
N VAL A 91 7.48 -4.39 1.97
CA VAL A 91 6.67 -5.47 1.38
C VAL A 91 6.86 -6.79 2.13
N VAL A 92 5.80 -7.28 2.77
CA VAL A 92 5.81 -8.58 3.47
C VAL A 92 5.46 -9.73 2.53
N GLN A 93 4.44 -9.52 1.70
CA GLN A 93 3.98 -10.51 0.74
C GLN A 93 3.34 -9.83 -0.45
N HIS A 94 3.64 -10.31 -1.66
CA HIS A 94 2.85 -9.95 -2.83
C HIS A 94 2.57 -11.18 -3.70
N SER A 95 1.42 -11.14 -4.37
CA SER A 95 0.97 -12.13 -5.32
C SER A 95 -0.06 -11.48 -6.26
N SER A 96 -0.54 -12.24 -7.23
CA SER A 96 -1.60 -11.72 -8.10
C SER A 96 -2.90 -11.36 -7.36
N THR A 97 -3.14 -11.84 -6.14
CA THR A 97 -4.40 -11.65 -5.41
C THR A 97 -4.26 -10.95 -4.06
N ARG A 98 -3.05 -10.71 -3.59
CA ARG A 98 -2.78 -10.16 -2.25
C ARG A 98 -1.50 -9.35 -2.25
N ILE A 99 -1.54 -8.17 -1.63
CA ILE A 99 -0.37 -7.34 -1.29
C ILE A 99 -0.47 -7.05 0.21
N GLU A 100 0.55 -7.42 0.95
CA GLU A 100 0.67 -7.24 2.40
C GLU A 100 1.92 -6.43 2.69
N LEU A 101 1.72 -5.37 3.46
CA LEU A 101 2.66 -4.29 3.72
C LEU A 101 2.80 -4.07 5.22
N ILE A 102 3.97 -3.60 5.64
CA ILE A 102 4.27 -3.26 7.02
C ILE A 102 5.09 -1.96 7.06
N ASP A 103 4.82 -1.10 8.05
CA ASP A 103 5.76 -0.07 8.47
C ASP A 103 6.17 -0.33 9.93
N VAL A 104 7.47 -0.25 10.18
CA VAL A 104 8.05 -0.34 11.52
C VAL A 104 8.79 0.95 11.81
N SER A 105 8.03 1.98 12.18
CA SER A 105 8.58 3.23 12.65
C SER A 105 9.67 3.05 13.73
N GLY A 106 10.85 3.64 13.50
CA GLY A 106 11.99 3.53 14.41
C GLY A 106 11.73 4.13 15.80
N GLY A 107 12.33 3.53 16.85
CA GLY A 107 12.28 4.04 18.21
C GLY A 107 11.16 3.44 19.06
N ASN A 108 10.24 4.27 19.55
CA ASN A 108 9.10 3.88 20.41
C ASN A 108 7.76 3.97 19.65
N GLY A 109 7.84 4.00 18.32
CA GLY A 109 6.72 4.06 17.41
C GLY A 109 6.03 2.70 17.25
N GLY A 110 4.81 2.73 16.71
CA GLY A 110 3.99 1.55 16.47
C GLY A 110 4.47 0.74 15.27
N THR A 111 3.75 -0.34 15.02
CA THR A 111 3.86 -1.13 13.79
C THR A 111 2.52 -1.03 13.10
N ASP A 112 2.57 -0.70 11.81
CA ASP A 112 1.39 -0.54 10.99
C ASP A 112 1.33 -1.68 9.97
N ASN A 113 0.14 -2.18 9.68
CA ASN A 113 -0.07 -3.27 8.75
C ASN A 113 -1.16 -2.92 7.76
N LEU A 114 -0.88 -3.10 6.48
CA LEU A 114 -1.81 -2.80 5.40
C LEU A 114 -1.92 -3.98 4.45
N VAL A 115 -3.14 -4.44 4.20
CA VAL A 115 -3.41 -5.57 3.31
C VAL A 115 -4.41 -5.17 2.24
N PHE A 116 -3.99 -5.32 0.99
CA PHE A 116 -4.86 -5.29 -0.16
C PHE A 116 -5.17 -6.70 -0.65
N GLU A 117 -6.43 -6.98 -0.97
CA GLU A 117 -6.83 -8.16 -1.74
C GLU A 117 -7.50 -7.75 -3.05
N ARG A 118 -7.33 -8.58 -4.08
CA ARG A 118 -7.90 -8.30 -5.40
C ARG A 118 -9.42 -8.50 -5.37
N ASN A 119 -10.15 -7.52 -5.92
CA ASN A 119 -11.61 -7.59 -6.10
C ASN A 119 -12.02 -8.59 -7.19
#